data_AF-A0A965UR06-F1
#
_entry.id   AF-A0A965UR06-F1
#
_cell.length_a   1.000
_cell.length_b   1.000
_cell.length_c   1.000
_cell.angle_alpha   90.00
_cell.angle_beta   90.00
_cell.angle_gamma   90.00
#
_symmetry.space_group_name_H-M   'P 1'
#
loop_
_entity.id
_entity.type
_entity.pdbx_description
1 polymer ?
#
loop_
_entity_poly.entity_id
_entity_poly.type
_entity_poly.pdbx_seq_one_letter_code
_entity_poly.pdbx_strand_id
1 'polypeptide(L)'
;MKFSVNASSSRELRNDMVSRELTGSPYTAVPEEIKRSYPIETRAKEQPIKQEQVSVEPEFEFVPEEATMTTQPSQDPLQLAALKTVDFESRKDKQGNLQIYKLPAGDMGGNFEVAGINDRYHPEAFKRIASLPPQERAGAAAQYIKEYTSPFVSKLPSAIQPFAQDLAFNRGMGGATKYIQQGLNSLGVNVSVDGKLGSQTLSAINKVQPQALMRATSDAQLQDEYRMANRNPSRKPLLRGLENRIRNRLDILGSA
;
A
#
# COMPACT_ATOMS: atom_id res chain seq x y z
N MET A 1 -32.44 -2.32 -0.90
CA MET A 1 -31.89 -3.34 -1.83
C MET A 1 -30.63 -3.92 -1.21
N LYS A 2 -30.60 -5.23 -0.97
CA LYS A 2 -29.43 -5.94 -0.43
C LYS A 2 -28.44 -6.19 -1.57
N PHE A 3 -27.28 -5.55 -1.55
CA PHE A 3 -26.17 -5.93 -2.44
C PHE A 3 -25.39 -7.07 -1.79
N SER A 4 -25.88 -8.29 -1.96
CA SER A 4 -25.11 -9.51 -1.66
C SER A 4 -24.51 -10.05 -2.95
N VAL A 5 -23.37 -9.49 -3.37
CA VAL A 5 -22.43 -10.18 -4.25
C VAL A 5 -21.03 -9.81 -3.78
N ASN A 6 -20.38 -10.76 -3.12
CA ASN A 6 -18.98 -10.68 -2.75
C ASN A 6 -18.14 -10.72 -4.05
N ALA A 7 -17.93 -9.58 -4.70
CA ALA A 7 -17.19 -9.46 -5.96
C ALA A 7 -15.69 -9.82 -5.82
N SER A 8 -15.21 -9.98 -4.58
CA SER A 8 -13.85 -10.38 -4.21
C SER A 8 -13.44 -11.78 -4.69
N SER A 9 -14.40 -12.59 -5.15
CA SER A 9 -14.18 -13.93 -5.74
C SER A 9 -14.12 -13.94 -7.26
N SER A 10 -14.34 -12.79 -7.94
CA SER A 10 -14.30 -12.76 -9.40
C SER A 10 -12.87 -12.91 -9.91
N ARG A 11 -12.57 -14.11 -10.41
CA ARG A 11 -11.34 -14.49 -11.12
C ARG A 11 -11.07 -13.58 -12.33
N GLU A 12 -12.13 -12.99 -12.90
CA GLU A 12 -12.08 -12.12 -14.07
C GLU A 12 -11.42 -10.76 -13.75
N LEU A 13 -11.73 -10.15 -12.60
CA LEU A 13 -11.10 -8.88 -12.17
C LEU A 13 -9.61 -9.06 -11.85
N ARG A 14 -9.23 -10.19 -11.25
CA ARG A 14 -7.83 -10.54 -10.96
C ARG A 14 -7.02 -10.75 -12.24
N ASN A 15 -7.60 -11.45 -13.22
CA ASN A 15 -6.95 -11.73 -14.50
C ASN A 15 -6.85 -10.47 -15.39
N ASP A 16 -7.84 -9.59 -15.33
CA ASP A 16 -7.88 -8.34 -16.06
C ASP A 16 -6.85 -7.32 -15.53
N MET A 17 -6.70 -7.19 -14.22
CA MET A 17 -5.74 -6.27 -13.59
C MET A 17 -4.26 -6.68 -13.78
N VAL A 18 -3.95 -7.98 -13.63
CA VAL A 18 -2.59 -8.50 -13.87
C VAL A 18 -2.23 -8.45 -15.36
N SER A 19 -3.20 -8.71 -16.25
CA SER A 19 -2.97 -8.60 -17.68
C SER A 19 -2.73 -7.15 -18.11
N ARG A 20 -3.48 -6.16 -17.58
CA ARG A 20 -3.38 -4.75 -18.02
C ARG A 20 -2.08 -4.06 -17.59
N GLU A 21 -1.55 -4.35 -16.39
CA GLU A 21 -0.20 -3.87 -16.01
C GLU A 21 0.94 -4.52 -16.83
N LEU A 22 0.75 -5.77 -17.29
CA LEU A 22 1.73 -6.46 -18.14
C LEU A 22 1.61 -6.09 -19.64
N THR A 23 0.46 -5.55 -20.08
CA THR A 23 0.14 -5.28 -21.49
C THR A 23 -0.01 -3.81 -21.86
N GLY A 24 -0.15 -2.89 -20.89
CA GLY A 24 -0.15 -1.44 -21.11
C GLY A 24 -1.46 -0.84 -21.62
N SER A 25 -2.61 -1.50 -21.44
CA SER A 25 -3.92 -0.98 -21.89
C SER A 25 -4.43 0.22 -21.04
N PRO A 26 -5.09 1.22 -21.65
CA PRO A 26 -5.55 2.44 -20.96
C PRO A 26 -6.79 2.21 -20.07
N TYR A 27 -6.88 2.99 -18.98
CA TYR A 27 -7.96 2.93 -17.98
C TYR A 27 -9.16 3.83 -18.35
N THR A 28 -10.38 3.35 -18.06
CA THR A 28 -11.62 4.14 -18.18
C THR A 28 -11.81 5.06 -16.98
N ALA A 29 -12.24 6.30 -17.23
CA ALA A 29 -12.44 7.32 -16.21
C ALA A 29 -13.58 6.98 -15.22
N VAL A 30 -13.46 7.49 -13.98
CA VAL A 30 -14.45 7.30 -12.92
C VAL A 30 -15.71 8.18 -13.16
N PRO A 31 -16.94 7.63 -13.01
CA PRO A 31 -18.18 8.39 -13.16
C PRO A 31 -18.34 9.56 -12.18
N GLU A 32 -18.97 10.65 -12.64
CA GLU A 32 -19.21 11.90 -11.90
C GLU A 32 -20.00 11.75 -10.61
N GLU A 33 -20.85 10.73 -10.50
CA GLU A 33 -21.70 10.47 -9.33
C GLU A 33 -20.87 10.22 -8.06
N ILE A 34 -19.71 9.57 -8.20
CA ILE A 34 -18.77 9.32 -7.10
C ILE A 34 -18.04 10.61 -6.70
N LYS A 35 -17.96 11.60 -7.60
CA LYS A 35 -17.28 12.90 -7.35
C LYS A 35 -18.12 13.84 -6.46
N ARG A 36 -19.44 13.64 -6.37
CA ARG A 36 -20.37 14.52 -5.64
C ARG A 36 -20.58 14.18 -4.17
N SER A 37 -20.32 12.94 -3.74
CA SER A 37 -20.75 12.45 -2.42
C SER A 37 -19.77 12.69 -1.26
N TYR A 38 -18.67 13.42 -1.47
CA TYR A 38 -17.67 13.63 -0.43
C TYR A 38 -17.51 15.14 -0.13
N PRO A 39 -17.96 15.63 1.04
CA PRO A 39 -17.80 17.02 1.39
C PRO A 39 -16.31 17.36 1.55
N ILE A 40 -15.94 18.42 0.85
CA ILE A 40 -14.64 19.09 0.88
C ILE A 40 -14.59 19.87 2.20
N GLU A 41 -13.82 19.44 3.20
CA GLU A 41 -13.46 20.37 4.29
C GLU A 41 -12.41 21.35 3.78
N THR A 42 -12.87 22.41 3.13
CA THR A 42 -12.11 23.67 3.04
C THR A 42 -12.09 24.31 4.42
N ARG A 43 -10.89 24.48 4.96
CA ARG A 43 -10.60 25.21 6.19
C ARG A 43 -11.24 26.61 6.16
N ALA A 44 -12.26 26.85 6.99
CA ALA A 44 -12.75 28.17 7.36
C ALA A 44 -13.17 28.19 8.84
N LYS A 45 -12.97 29.35 9.47
CA LYS A 45 -12.94 29.62 10.93
C LYS A 45 -14.34 29.63 11.59
N GLU A 46 -14.39 29.16 12.85
CA GLU A 46 -15.23 29.60 14.01
C GLU A 46 -16.77 29.60 13.86
N GLN A 47 -17.65 29.24 14.82
CA GLN A 47 -17.67 29.23 16.31
C GLN A 47 -18.88 28.33 16.79
N PRO A 48 -19.20 28.19 18.11
CA PRO A 48 -19.67 26.94 18.73
C PRO A 48 -21.19 26.86 19.00
N ILE A 49 -21.78 25.66 19.04
CA ILE A 49 -23.11 25.45 19.65
C ILE A 49 -23.23 24.10 20.38
N LYS A 50 -23.39 24.23 21.70
CA LYS A 50 -24.24 23.57 22.73
C LYS A 50 -24.53 22.06 22.71
N GLN A 51 -24.40 21.51 23.91
CA GLN A 51 -24.82 20.19 24.40
C GLN A 51 -26.33 20.02 24.35
N GLU A 52 -26.79 18.80 24.05
CA GLU A 52 -28.05 18.25 24.56
C GLU A 52 -27.87 16.76 24.91
N GLN A 53 -28.30 16.40 26.12
CA GLN A 53 -28.38 15.05 26.67
C GLN A 53 -29.64 14.36 26.15
N VAL A 54 -29.56 13.08 25.78
CA VAL A 54 -30.69 12.15 25.91
C VAL A 54 -30.17 10.74 26.22
N SER A 55 -30.52 10.26 27.41
CA SER A 55 -30.58 8.86 27.86
C SER A 55 -31.79 8.15 27.25
N VAL A 56 -31.71 6.86 26.88
CA VAL A 56 -32.36 5.70 27.53
C VAL A 56 -31.85 4.39 26.87
N GLU A 57 -31.55 3.36 27.66
CA GLU A 57 -31.40 1.96 27.22
C GLU A 57 -32.78 1.30 26.97
N PRO A 58 -32.82 0.09 26.38
CA PRO A 58 -33.00 -1.07 27.27
C PRO A 58 -32.19 -2.33 26.92
N GLU A 59 -31.77 -2.99 28.00
CA GLU A 59 -31.61 -4.43 28.28
C GLU A 59 -31.74 -5.45 27.13
N PHE A 60 -30.71 -6.28 26.96
CA PHE A 60 -30.87 -7.68 26.54
C PHE A 60 -29.99 -8.62 27.37
N GLU A 61 -30.61 -9.74 27.71
CA GLU A 61 -30.33 -10.72 28.77
C GLU A 61 -29.17 -11.67 28.42
N PHE A 62 -28.36 -12.02 29.45
CA PHE A 62 -27.16 -12.83 29.37
C PHE A 62 -27.49 -14.31 29.67
N VAL A 63 -27.13 -15.22 28.76
CA VAL A 63 -27.10 -16.68 29.03
C VAL A 63 -25.68 -17.18 28.74
N PRO A 64 -24.99 -17.84 29.69
CA PRO A 64 -23.61 -18.26 29.51
C PRO A 64 -23.54 -19.67 28.91
N GLU A 65 -22.68 -19.86 27.91
CA GLU A 65 -22.15 -21.19 27.63
C GLU A 65 -20.64 -21.08 27.33
N GLU A 66 -19.86 -21.59 28.28
CA GLU A 66 -18.41 -21.69 28.20
C GLU A 66 -18.02 -22.80 27.23
N ALA A 67 -17.34 -22.44 26.14
CA ALA A 67 -16.35 -23.30 25.50
C ALA A 67 -15.18 -22.42 25.07
N THR A 68 -14.15 -22.41 25.91
CA THR A 68 -12.88 -21.74 25.72
C THR A 68 -12.16 -22.29 24.49
N MET A 69 -12.31 -21.62 23.35
CA MET A 69 -11.32 -21.69 22.26
C MET A 69 -10.52 -20.39 22.24
N THR A 70 -9.47 -20.36 23.07
CA THR A 70 -8.36 -19.41 22.97
C THR A 70 -7.64 -19.62 21.64
N THR A 71 -8.17 -19.03 20.57
CA THR A 71 -7.40 -18.81 19.35
C THR A 71 -6.64 -17.51 19.53
N GLN A 72 -5.38 -17.61 19.95
CA GLN A 72 -4.46 -16.50 19.73
C GLN A 72 -4.38 -16.27 18.21
N PRO A 73 -4.66 -15.06 17.69
CA PRO A 73 -4.50 -14.81 16.26
C PRO A 73 -3.01 -14.90 15.94
N SER A 74 -2.60 -15.94 15.22
CA SER A 74 -1.30 -15.95 14.55
C SER A 74 -1.27 -14.75 13.62
N GLN A 75 -0.53 -13.71 14.00
CA GLN A 75 -0.48 -12.47 13.22
C GLN A 75 0.27 -12.74 11.92
N ASP A 76 -0.44 -12.69 10.80
CA ASP A 76 0.14 -12.86 9.46
C ASP A 76 1.21 -11.77 9.20
N PRO A 77 2.50 -12.15 9.01
CA PRO A 77 3.59 -11.19 8.84
C PRO A 77 3.39 -10.25 7.63
N LEU A 78 2.74 -10.69 6.56
CA LEU A 78 2.47 -9.87 5.37
C LEU A 78 1.31 -8.91 5.61
N GLN A 79 0.34 -9.30 6.43
CA GLN A 79 -0.72 -8.39 6.86
C GLN A 79 -0.16 -7.30 7.78
N LEU A 80 0.74 -7.65 8.71
CA LEU A 80 1.43 -6.68 9.55
C LEU A 80 2.31 -5.73 8.73
N ALA A 81 3.03 -6.26 7.72
CA ALA A 81 3.82 -5.44 6.80
C ALA A 81 2.94 -4.46 6.00
N ALA A 82 1.77 -4.93 5.53
CA ALA A 82 0.80 -4.09 4.85
C ALA A 82 0.27 -2.97 5.77
N LEU A 83 -0.08 -3.30 7.02
CA LEU A 83 -0.53 -2.32 8.00
C LEU A 83 0.54 -1.27 8.28
N LYS A 84 1.80 -1.67 8.41
CA LYS A 84 2.93 -0.74 8.57
C LYS A 84 3.10 0.18 7.36
N THR A 85 2.91 -0.36 6.15
CA THR A 85 2.92 0.43 4.91
C THR A 85 1.79 1.46 4.92
N VAL A 86 0.58 1.03 5.28
CA VAL A 86 -0.59 1.91 5.43
C VAL A 86 -0.30 3.01 6.44
N ASP A 87 0.23 2.69 7.61
CA ASP A 87 0.54 3.68 8.65
C ASP A 87 1.54 4.73 8.16
N PHE A 88 2.59 4.32 7.43
CA PHE A 88 3.59 5.24 6.89
C PHE A 88 3.05 6.16 5.79
N GLU A 89 2.14 5.69 4.94
CA GLU A 89 1.54 6.47 3.85
C GLU A 89 0.31 7.28 4.30
N SER A 90 -0.21 7.00 5.51
CA SER A 90 -1.48 7.56 5.96
C SER A 90 -1.39 8.99 6.48
N ARG A 91 -2.42 9.77 6.16
CA ARG A 91 -2.86 10.88 7.00
C ARG A 91 -3.96 10.39 7.92
N LYS A 92 -3.93 10.80 9.18
CA LYS A 92 -4.92 10.40 10.19
C LYS A 92 -5.80 11.57 10.59
N ASP A 93 -7.09 11.32 10.82
CA ASP A 93 -8.00 12.29 11.44
C ASP A 93 -7.71 12.47 12.94
N LYS A 94 -8.46 13.33 13.62
CA LYS A 94 -8.28 13.59 15.07
C LYS A 94 -8.55 12.36 15.94
N GLN A 95 -9.27 11.38 15.41
CA GLN A 95 -9.61 10.13 16.05
C GLN A 95 -8.61 9.01 15.70
N GLY A 96 -7.60 9.29 14.87
CA GLY A 96 -6.57 8.34 14.46
C GLY A 96 -6.92 7.48 13.25
N ASN A 97 -8.05 7.72 12.58
CA ASN A 97 -8.48 6.92 11.42
C ASN A 97 -7.89 7.44 10.11
N LEU A 98 -7.84 6.57 9.09
CA LEU A 98 -7.35 6.94 7.77
C LEU A 98 -8.19 8.04 7.13
N GLN A 99 -7.53 9.15 6.82
CA GLN A 99 -8.10 10.28 6.10
C GLN A 99 -7.93 10.08 4.59
N ILE A 100 -8.99 10.37 3.84
CA ILE A 100 -8.95 10.53 2.39
C ILE A 100 -8.54 11.96 2.12
N TYR A 101 -7.55 12.19 1.26
CA TYR A 101 -7.09 13.55 0.98
C TYR A 101 -6.78 13.75 -0.50
N LYS A 102 -6.83 15.02 -0.90
CA LYS A 102 -6.51 15.44 -2.26
C LYS A 102 -5.00 15.42 -2.47
N LEU A 103 -4.56 14.75 -3.52
CA LEU A 103 -3.16 14.70 -3.91
C LEU A 103 -2.67 16.10 -4.37
N PRO A 104 -1.45 16.51 -3.98
CA PRO A 104 -0.83 17.72 -4.51
C PRO A 104 -0.71 17.64 -6.04
N ALA A 105 -0.78 18.80 -6.70
CA ALA A 105 -0.51 18.87 -8.13
C ALA A 105 0.92 18.39 -8.42
N GLY A 106 1.07 17.47 -9.37
CA GLY A 106 2.36 16.90 -9.77
C GLY A 106 2.76 15.59 -9.08
N ASP A 107 1.95 15.07 -8.15
CA ASP A 107 2.23 13.81 -7.44
C ASP A 107 1.95 12.55 -8.29
N MET A 108 1.50 12.74 -9.53
CA MET A 108 1.24 11.69 -10.54
C MET A 108 0.24 10.59 -10.14
N GLY A 109 -0.27 10.56 -8.90
CA GLY A 109 -1.23 9.57 -8.39
C GLY A 109 -2.71 9.86 -8.70
N GLY A 110 -3.02 10.97 -9.38
CA GLY A 110 -4.41 11.35 -9.66
C GLY A 110 -4.88 12.47 -8.73
N ASN A 111 -6.13 12.41 -8.28
CA ASN A 111 -6.75 13.48 -7.50
C ASN A 111 -6.84 13.15 -6.02
N PHE A 112 -7.04 11.88 -5.64
CA PHE A 112 -7.30 11.48 -4.27
C PHE A 112 -6.61 10.18 -3.92
N GLU A 113 -6.29 10.02 -2.63
CA GLU A 113 -5.78 8.76 -2.11
C GLU A 113 -6.22 8.47 -0.67
N VAL A 114 -6.05 7.21 -0.30
CA VAL A 114 -6.12 6.71 1.07
C VAL A 114 -4.94 5.77 1.31
N ALA A 115 -3.97 6.21 2.13
CA ALA A 115 -2.77 5.45 2.45
C ALA A 115 -2.02 4.90 1.22
N GLY A 116 -1.69 5.77 0.26
CA GLY A 116 -1.01 5.40 -1.00
C GLY A 116 -1.89 4.71 -2.06
N ILE A 117 -3.12 4.31 -1.71
CA ILE A 117 -4.09 3.75 -2.67
C ILE A 117 -4.82 4.92 -3.34
N ASN A 118 -4.46 5.24 -4.57
CA ASN A 118 -4.97 6.41 -5.29
C ASN A 118 -5.95 6.08 -6.43
N ASP A 119 -6.70 7.11 -6.87
CA ASP A 119 -7.74 7.00 -7.89
C ASP A 119 -7.20 6.82 -9.33
N ARG A 120 -5.89 6.94 -9.56
CA ARG A 120 -5.29 6.71 -10.88
C ARG A 120 -4.85 5.26 -11.08
N TYR A 121 -4.06 4.72 -10.17
CA TYR A 121 -3.43 3.40 -10.29
C TYR A 121 -4.28 2.31 -9.62
N HIS A 122 -5.07 2.67 -8.62
CA HIS A 122 -5.90 1.73 -7.86
C HIS A 122 -7.38 2.17 -7.79
N PRO A 123 -8.03 2.55 -8.92
CA PRO A 123 -9.32 3.25 -8.91
C PRO A 123 -10.43 2.48 -8.19
N GLU A 124 -10.58 1.18 -8.45
CA GLU A 124 -11.65 0.38 -7.82
C GLU A 124 -11.37 0.10 -6.33
N ALA A 125 -10.10 -0.08 -5.97
CA ALA A 125 -9.71 -0.26 -4.58
C ALA A 125 -9.90 1.03 -3.78
N PHE A 126 -9.52 2.17 -4.36
CA PHE A 126 -9.75 3.49 -3.79
C PHE A 126 -11.23 3.71 -3.52
N LYS A 127 -12.10 3.53 -4.53
CA LYS A 127 -13.56 3.68 -4.37
C LYS A 127 -14.13 2.82 -3.24
N ARG A 128 -13.74 1.54 -3.20
CA ARG A 128 -14.19 0.60 -2.18
C ARG A 128 -13.78 1.05 -0.79
N ILE A 129 -12.49 1.34 -0.58
CA ILE A 129 -11.95 1.68 0.74
C ILE A 129 -12.45 3.05 1.19
N ALA A 130 -12.56 4.01 0.28
CA ALA A 130 -13.10 5.35 0.57
C ALA A 130 -14.57 5.30 1.04
N SER A 131 -15.32 4.30 0.60
CA SER A 131 -16.73 4.10 0.97
C SER A 131 -16.92 3.41 2.34
N LEU A 132 -15.84 2.91 2.95
CA LEU A 132 -15.91 2.26 4.26
C LEU A 132 -15.93 3.28 5.42
N PRO A 133 -16.51 2.90 6.57
CA PRO A 133 -16.34 3.64 7.81
C PRO A 133 -14.86 3.88 8.13
N PRO A 134 -14.46 5.07 8.65
CA PRO A 134 -13.05 5.41 8.86
C PRO A 134 -12.23 4.35 9.61
N GLN A 135 -12.81 3.73 10.62
CA GLN A 135 -12.20 2.70 11.45
C GLN A 135 -11.89 1.39 10.70
N GLU A 136 -12.59 1.10 9.60
CA GLU A 136 -12.40 -0.13 8.82
C GLU A 136 -11.38 0.04 7.69
N ARG A 137 -11.05 1.28 7.33
CA ARG A 137 -10.21 1.58 6.17
C ARG A 137 -8.80 1.01 6.28
N ALA A 138 -8.20 1.03 7.46
CA ALA A 138 -6.85 0.54 7.68
C ALA A 138 -6.72 -0.96 7.39
N GLY A 139 -7.62 -1.77 7.95
CA GLY A 139 -7.67 -3.20 7.68
C GLY A 139 -7.94 -3.49 6.20
N ALA A 140 -8.89 -2.77 5.58
CA ALA A 140 -9.26 -2.95 4.18
C ALA A 140 -8.15 -2.54 3.20
N ALA A 141 -7.36 -1.50 3.52
CA ALA A 141 -6.20 -1.07 2.76
C ALA A 141 -5.05 -2.08 2.89
N ALA A 142 -4.76 -2.53 4.10
CA ALA A 142 -3.73 -3.54 4.34
C ALA A 142 -4.02 -4.86 3.61
N GLN A 143 -5.27 -5.33 3.68
CA GLN A 143 -5.72 -6.52 2.95
C GLN A 143 -5.54 -6.34 1.44
N TYR A 144 -5.91 -5.17 0.90
CA TYR A 144 -5.73 -4.89 -0.52
C TYR A 144 -4.25 -4.93 -0.95
N ILE A 145 -3.36 -4.29 -0.19
CA ILE A 145 -1.92 -4.28 -0.50
C ILE A 145 -1.37 -5.70 -0.53
N LYS A 146 -1.72 -6.52 0.47
CA LYS A 146 -1.31 -7.93 0.53
C LYS A 146 -1.79 -8.71 -0.68
N GLU A 147 -3.06 -8.58 -1.05
CA GLU A 147 -3.64 -9.27 -2.20
C GLU A 147 -3.03 -8.82 -3.54
N TYR A 148 -2.91 -7.50 -3.73
CA TYR A 148 -2.34 -6.90 -4.94
C TYR A 148 -0.91 -7.38 -5.19
N THR A 149 -0.09 -7.44 -4.14
CA THR A 149 1.33 -7.82 -4.23
C THR A 149 1.59 -9.33 -4.21
N SER A 150 0.58 -10.14 -3.82
CA SER A 150 0.72 -11.59 -3.65
C SER A 150 1.34 -12.35 -4.84
N PRO A 151 0.98 -12.09 -6.12
CA PRO A 151 1.56 -12.79 -7.26
C PRO A 151 3.08 -12.60 -7.43
N PHE A 152 3.62 -11.53 -6.84
CA PHE A 152 5.05 -11.22 -6.82
C PHE A 152 5.70 -11.75 -5.54
N VAL A 153 5.14 -11.40 -4.38
CA VAL A 153 5.71 -11.70 -3.06
C VAL A 153 5.78 -13.20 -2.79
N SER A 154 4.76 -13.97 -3.21
CA SER A 154 4.71 -15.43 -3.02
C SER A 154 5.85 -16.21 -3.66
N LYS A 155 6.55 -15.62 -4.65
CA LYS A 155 7.69 -16.25 -5.34
C LYS A 155 9.02 -16.01 -4.63
N LEU A 156 9.06 -15.09 -3.68
CA LEU A 156 10.29 -14.65 -3.01
C LEU A 156 10.53 -15.41 -1.71
N PRO A 157 11.79 -15.56 -1.27
CA PRO A 157 12.09 -16.11 0.05
C PRO A 157 11.41 -15.30 1.17
N SER A 158 10.86 -16.00 2.17
CA SER A 158 10.09 -15.40 3.27
C SER A 158 10.78 -14.21 3.93
N ALA A 159 12.10 -14.30 4.12
CA ALA A 159 12.92 -13.26 4.74
C ALA A 159 12.85 -11.89 4.04
N ILE A 160 12.59 -11.84 2.73
CA ILE A 160 12.51 -10.59 1.97
C ILE A 160 11.08 -10.20 1.59
N GLN A 161 10.08 -11.05 1.90
CA GLN A 161 8.70 -10.83 1.45
C GLN A 161 8.09 -9.52 1.98
N PRO A 162 8.19 -9.16 3.28
CA PRO A 162 7.66 -7.89 3.79
C PRO A 162 8.26 -6.67 3.10
N PHE A 163 9.57 -6.71 2.85
CA PHE A 163 10.29 -5.66 2.11
C PHE A 163 9.81 -5.55 0.67
N ALA A 164 9.70 -6.70 -0.01
CA ALA A 164 9.30 -6.76 -1.39
C ALA A 164 7.84 -6.36 -1.61
N GLN A 165 6.97 -6.62 -0.63
CA GLN A 165 5.58 -6.18 -0.61
C GLN A 165 5.46 -4.66 -0.62
N ASP A 166 6.13 -3.97 0.31
CA ASP A 166 6.15 -2.51 0.33
C ASP A 166 6.72 -1.97 -0.99
N LEU A 167 7.86 -2.51 -1.43
CA LEU A 167 8.51 -2.03 -2.64
C LEU A 167 7.62 -2.20 -3.88
N ALA A 168 6.96 -3.35 -4.02
CA ALA A 168 6.06 -3.66 -5.13
C ALA A 168 4.79 -2.82 -5.11
N PHE A 169 4.21 -2.54 -3.94
CA PHE A 169 3.07 -1.64 -3.85
C PHE A 169 3.43 -0.23 -4.34
N ASN A 170 4.61 0.25 -3.96
CA ASN A 170 5.04 1.62 -4.27
C ASN A 170 5.63 1.81 -5.67
N ARG A 171 6.17 0.76 -6.28
CA ARG A 171 6.89 0.84 -7.58
C ARG A 171 6.29 -0.02 -8.67
N GLY A 172 5.22 -0.74 -8.38
CA GLY A 172 4.78 -1.87 -9.17
C GLY A 172 5.76 -3.03 -9.10
N MET A 173 5.31 -4.22 -9.49
CA MET A 173 6.10 -5.45 -9.44
C MET A 173 7.34 -5.39 -10.34
N GLY A 174 7.21 -4.80 -11.54
CA GLY A 174 8.32 -4.62 -12.47
C GLY A 174 9.37 -3.63 -11.96
N GLY A 175 8.95 -2.52 -11.35
CA GLY A 175 9.85 -1.54 -10.74
C GLY A 175 10.58 -2.14 -9.53
N ALA A 176 9.86 -2.85 -8.66
CA ALA A 176 10.47 -3.59 -7.55
C ALA A 176 11.50 -4.62 -8.03
N THR A 177 11.18 -5.37 -9.08
CA THR A 177 12.10 -6.34 -9.67
C THR A 177 13.37 -5.67 -10.20
N LYS A 178 13.25 -4.52 -10.87
CA LYS A 178 14.43 -3.78 -11.37
C LYS A 178 15.36 -3.36 -10.24
N TYR A 179 14.83 -2.82 -9.14
CA TYR A 179 15.65 -2.44 -8.00
C TYR A 179 16.30 -3.65 -7.34
N ILE A 180 15.60 -4.79 -7.24
CA ILE A 180 16.19 -6.05 -6.71
C ILE A 180 17.34 -6.52 -7.63
N GLN A 181 17.16 -6.51 -8.95
CA GLN A 181 18.20 -6.87 -9.92
C GLN A 181 19.41 -5.93 -9.84
N GLN A 182 19.20 -4.62 -9.66
CA GLN A 182 20.28 -3.66 -9.43
C GLN A 182 21.00 -3.90 -8.10
N GLY A 183 20.26 -4.24 -7.04
CA GLY A 183 20.83 -4.64 -5.76
C GLY A 183 21.71 -5.88 -5.88
N LEU A 184 21.24 -6.91 -6.58
CA LEU A 184 22.02 -8.13 -6.87
C LEU A 184 23.33 -7.81 -7.61
N ASN A 185 23.26 -6.99 -8.66
CA ASN A 185 24.44 -6.58 -9.42
C ASN A 185 25.44 -5.81 -8.53
N SER A 186 24.95 -4.96 -7.62
CA SER A 186 25.79 -4.22 -6.67
C SER A 186 26.49 -5.13 -5.64
N LEU A 187 25.91 -6.31 -5.37
CA LEU A 187 26.52 -7.37 -4.56
C LEU A 187 27.42 -8.30 -5.38
N GLY A 188 27.69 -8.01 -6.65
CA GLY A 188 28.52 -8.81 -7.54
C GLY A 188 27.81 -10.00 -8.20
N VAL A 189 26.49 -10.12 -8.05
CA VAL A 189 25.70 -11.18 -8.70
C VAL A 189 25.13 -10.66 -10.02
N ASN A 190 25.84 -10.95 -11.11
CA ASN A 190 25.48 -10.47 -12.45
C ASN A 190 24.17 -11.05 -12.96
N VAL A 191 23.15 -10.21 -13.05
CA VAL A 191 21.83 -10.46 -13.63
C VAL A 191 21.42 -9.32 -14.56
N SER A 192 20.57 -9.63 -15.55
CA SER A 192 19.94 -8.60 -16.39
C SER A 192 18.98 -7.75 -15.57
N VAL A 193 18.97 -6.43 -15.80
CA VAL A 193 18.03 -5.49 -15.17
C VAL A 193 16.85 -5.25 -16.11
N ASP A 194 16.00 -6.25 -16.28
CA ASP A 194 14.86 -6.25 -17.20
C ASP A 194 13.49 -6.07 -16.52
N GLY A 195 13.45 -6.11 -15.18
CA GLY A 195 12.22 -6.02 -14.40
C GLY A 195 11.35 -7.28 -14.42
N LYS A 196 11.88 -8.41 -14.91
CA LYS A 196 11.18 -9.69 -14.96
C LYS A 196 11.68 -10.62 -13.86
N LEU A 197 10.78 -11.05 -12.97
CA LEU A 197 11.12 -11.98 -11.89
C LEU A 197 11.16 -13.42 -12.41
N GLY A 198 12.21 -13.74 -13.19
CA GLY A 198 12.46 -15.06 -13.76
C GLY A 198 13.28 -15.99 -12.85
N SER A 199 13.46 -17.24 -13.28
CA SER A 199 14.23 -18.26 -12.56
C SER A 199 15.67 -17.84 -12.26
N GLN A 200 16.32 -17.11 -13.16
CA GLN A 200 17.67 -16.60 -12.96
C GLN A 200 17.73 -15.58 -11.81
N THR A 201 16.82 -14.60 -11.78
CA THR A 201 16.74 -13.63 -10.69
C THR A 201 16.38 -14.31 -9.37
N LEU A 202 15.44 -15.25 -9.37
CA LEU A 202 15.11 -16.02 -8.16
C LEU A 202 16.29 -16.84 -7.64
N SER A 203 17.06 -17.49 -8.53
CA SER A 203 18.28 -18.20 -8.15
C SER A 203 19.33 -17.25 -7.56
N ALA A 204 19.51 -16.07 -8.17
CA ALA A 204 20.42 -15.05 -7.68
C ALA A 204 20.05 -14.53 -6.29
N ILE A 205 18.75 -14.29 -6.03
CA ILE A 205 18.24 -13.89 -4.70
C ILE A 205 18.63 -14.92 -3.64
N ASN A 206 18.52 -16.21 -3.93
CA ASN A 206 18.86 -17.28 -2.99
C ASN A 206 20.38 -17.43 -2.72
N LYS A 207 21.24 -16.78 -3.51
CA LYS A 207 22.71 -16.84 -3.34
C LYS A 207 23.27 -15.73 -2.46
N VAL A 208 22.46 -14.75 -2.06
CA VAL A 208 22.89 -13.59 -1.30
C VAL A 208 22.22 -13.56 0.07
N GLN A 209 22.88 -12.89 1.03
CA GLN A 209 22.28 -12.67 2.33
C GLN A 209 21.07 -11.73 2.20
N PRO A 210 19.87 -12.10 2.72
CA PRO A 210 18.65 -11.31 2.57
C PRO A 210 18.80 -9.85 2.98
N GLN A 211 19.46 -9.59 4.12
CA GLN A 211 19.68 -8.24 4.63
C GLN A 211 20.56 -7.39 3.71
N ALA A 212 21.66 -7.98 3.19
CA ALA A 212 22.54 -7.31 2.23
C ALA A 212 21.77 -6.96 0.94
N LEU A 213 20.91 -7.87 0.45
CA LEU A 213 20.08 -7.60 -0.72
C LEU A 213 19.06 -6.48 -0.47
N MET A 214 18.37 -6.48 0.67
CA MET A 214 17.41 -5.42 1.00
C MET A 214 18.09 -4.04 1.12
N ARG A 215 19.30 -4.00 1.67
CA ARG A 215 20.13 -2.78 1.73
C ARG A 215 20.52 -2.30 0.33
N ALA A 216 21.16 -3.16 -0.46
CA ALA A 216 21.59 -2.83 -1.81
C ALA A 216 20.43 -2.41 -2.72
N THR A 217 19.26 -3.05 -2.57
CA THR A 217 18.03 -2.69 -3.29
C THR A 217 17.53 -1.29 -2.89
N SER A 218 17.59 -0.96 -1.59
CA SER A 218 17.19 0.36 -1.07
C SER A 218 18.13 1.46 -1.54
N ASP A 219 19.43 1.19 -1.59
CA ASP A 219 20.43 2.12 -2.13
C ASP A 219 20.22 2.35 -3.63
N ALA A 220 19.95 1.30 -4.40
CA ALA A 220 19.63 1.39 -5.83
C ALA A 220 18.37 2.23 -6.08
N GLN A 221 17.32 2.02 -5.27
CA GLN A 221 16.11 2.82 -5.30
C GLN A 221 16.41 4.30 -5.04
N LEU A 222 17.14 4.61 -3.96
CA LEU A 222 17.46 5.97 -3.57
C LEU A 222 18.29 6.72 -4.64
N GLN A 223 19.28 6.06 -5.23
CA GLN A 223 20.10 6.64 -6.29
C GLN A 223 19.28 6.98 -7.53
N ASP A 224 18.33 6.12 -7.91
CA ASP A 224 17.45 6.37 -9.05
C ASP A 224 16.49 7.53 -8.79
N GLU A 225 15.98 7.64 -7.55
CA GLU A 225 15.17 8.78 -7.13
C GLU A 225 15.91 10.12 -7.22
N TYR A 226 17.16 10.17 -6.74
CA TYR A 226 18.01 11.35 -6.91
C TYR A 226 18.24 11.67 -8.38
N ARG A 227 18.51 10.67 -9.21
CA ARG A 227 18.71 10.85 -10.65
C ARG A 227 17.47 11.45 -11.32
N MET A 228 16.27 10.96 -10.98
CA MET A 228 15.02 11.49 -11.52
C MET A 228 14.71 12.89 -11.00
N ALA A 229 14.96 13.19 -9.73
CA ALA A 229 14.78 14.54 -9.18
C ALA A 229 15.76 15.56 -9.77
N ASN A 230 16.98 15.14 -10.10
CA ASN A 230 17.95 15.98 -10.81
C ASN A 230 17.51 16.27 -12.24
N ARG A 231 16.91 15.30 -12.94
CA ARG A 231 16.36 15.47 -14.29
C ARG A 231 15.06 16.27 -14.31
N ASN A 232 14.24 16.12 -13.27
CA ASN A 232 12.99 16.85 -13.13
C ASN A 232 12.87 17.43 -11.70
N PRO A 233 13.26 18.70 -11.52
CA PRO A 233 13.20 19.38 -10.23
C PRO A 233 11.80 19.43 -9.60
N SER A 234 10.72 19.27 -10.38
CA SER A 234 9.35 19.22 -9.84
C SER A 234 9.12 18.00 -8.93
N ARG A 235 9.99 16.98 -9.00
CA ARG A 235 9.95 15.78 -8.14
C ARG A 235 10.62 15.94 -6.79
N LYS A 236 11.30 17.07 -6.52
CA LYS A 236 12.01 17.30 -5.25
C LYS A 236 11.13 17.20 -4.00
N PRO A 237 9.87 17.68 -3.99
CA PRO A 237 8.99 17.50 -2.83
C PRO A 237 8.70 16.02 -2.54
N LEU A 238 8.44 15.23 -3.59
CA LEU A 238 8.21 13.78 -3.50
C LEU A 238 9.45 13.02 -3.00
N LEU A 239 10.64 13.42 -3.47
CA LEU A 239 11.91 12.82 -3.06
C LEU A 239 12.10 12.86 -1.54
N ARG A 240 11.75 13.97 -0.88
CA ARG A 240 11.95 14.13 0.57
C ARG A 240 11.19 13.08 1.39
N GLY A 241 9.94 12.79 1.01
CA GLY A 241 9.13 11.77 1.69
C GLY A 241 9.70 10.36 1.46
N LEU A 242 10.03 10.06 0.21
CA LEU A 242 10.59 8.75 -0.17
C LEU A 242 11.97 8.51 0.44
N GLU A 243 12.83 9.52 0.49
CA GLU A 243 14.14 9.45 1.12
C GLU A 243 14.01 9.12 2.60
N ASN A 244 13.14 9.82 3.34
CA ASN A 244 12.91 9.51 4.76
C ASN A 244 12.46 8.06 4.97
N ARG A 245 11.56 7.57 4.12
CA ARG A 245 11.07 6.18 4.20
C ARG A 245 12.18 5.17 3.91
N ILE A 246 12.99 5.42 2.89
CA ILE A 246 14.11 4.55 2.51
C ILE A 246 15.18 4.57 3.61
N ARG A 247 15.50 5.73 4.19
CA ARG A 247 16.45 5.85 5.30
C ARG A 247 15.98 5.13 6.55
N ASN A 248 14.73 5.33 6.97
CA ASN A 248 14.16 4.59 8.11
C ASN A 248 14.24 3.08 7.91
N ARG A 249 14.02 2.61 6.68
CA ARG A 249 14.18 1.20 6.33
C ARG A 249 15.64 0.76 6.41
N LEU A 250 16.56 1.55 5.87
CA LEU A 250 18.00 1.28 5.95
C LEU A 250 18.50 1.23 7.39
N ASP A 251 17.99 2.07 8.29
CA ASP A 251 18.36 2.08 9.71
C ASP A 251 17.93 0.79 10.42
N ILE A 252 16.71 0.32 10.14
CA ILE A 252 16.22 -0.99 10.62
C ILE A 252 17.09 -2.13 10.06
N LEU A 253 17.54 -2.03 8.81
CA LEU A 253 18.38 -3.03 8.15
C LEU A 253 19.88 -2.90 8.49
N GLY A 254 20.32 -1.78 9.07
CA GLY A 254 21.72 -1.47 9.39
C GLY A 254 22.07 -1.61 10.85
N SER A 255 21.07 -1.83 11.71
CA SER A 255 21.26 -2.16 13.12
C SER A 255 21.52 -3.66 13.27
N ALA A 256 22.75 -4.08 12.99
CA ALA A 256 23.28 -5.42 13.28
C ALA A 256 24.58 -5.29 14.07
#